data_AF-A0A936A4E2-F1
#
_entry.id   AF-A0A936A4E2-F1
#
_cell.length_a   1.000
_cell.length_b   1.000
_cell.length_c   1.000
_cell.angle_alpha   90.00
_cell.angle_beta   90.00
_cell.angle_gamma   90.00
#
_symmetry.space_group_name_H-M   'P 1'
#
loop_
_entity.id
_entity.type
_entity.pdbx_description
1 polymer ?
#
loop_
_entity_poly.entity_id
_entity_poly.type
_entity_poly.pdbx_seq_one_letter_code
_entity_poly.pdbx_strand_id
1 'polypeptide(L)'
;MKVKIKDRDSQIENFRIGLSMVGFHLDYEGLELFLDVQFAVKKLSGKFSIDDASSLEFNWSERWRKYYDKIKKEEGNEIEI
;
A
#
# COMPACT_ATOMS: atom_id res chain seq x y z
N MET A 1 -1.64 -11.80 4.84
CA MET A 1 -0.96 -11.18 5.99
C MET A 1 -1.40 -9.71 6.00
N LYS A 2 -1.64 -9.09 7.16
CA LYS A 2 -2.08 -7.68 7.22
C LYS A 2 -0.90 -6.82 7.67
N VAL A 3 -0.81 -5.59 7.17
CA VAL A 3 0.18 -4.60 7.63
C VAL A 3 0.03 -4.38 9.14
N LYS A 4 1.13 -4.51 9.88
CA LYS A 4 1.16 -4.30 11.33
C LYS A 4 0.83 -2.83 11.62
N ILE A 5 -0.03 -2.56 12.61
CA ILE A 5 -0.50 -1.20 12.93
C ILE A 5 0.67 -0.24 13.18
N LYS A 6 1.72 -0.72 13.86
CA LYS A 6 2.92 0.07 14.17
C LYS A 6 3.70 0.54 12.93
N ASP A 7 3.53 -0.13 11.80
CA ASP A 7 4.24 0.17 10.55
C ASP A 7 3.38 1.03 9.60
N ARG A 8 2.16 1.39 10.01
CA ARG A 8 1.23 2.22 9.22
C ARG A 8 1.54 3.69 9.43
N ASP A 9 1.56 4.42 8.32
CA ASP A 9 1.55 5.88 8.34
C ASP A 9 0.21 6.38 8.88
N SER A 10 0.29 7.29 9.85
CA SER A 10 -0.89 7.81 10.54
C SER A 10 -1.85 8.58 9.64
N GLN A 11 -1.34 9.30 8.63
CA GLN A 11 -2.18 10.06 7.70
C GLN A 11 -2.94 9.12 6.77
N ILE A 12 -2.26 8.09 6.26
CA ILE A 12 -2.89 7.06 5.41
C ILE A 12 -3.96 6.31 6.20
N GLU A 13 -3.66 5.87 7.43
CA GLU A 13 -4.65 5.15 8.25
C GLU A 13 -5.86 6.01 8.62
N ASN A 14 -5.65 7.29 8.96
CA ASN A 14 -6.75 8.22 9.22
C ASN A 14 -7.64 8.41 7.99
N PHE A 15 -7.04 8.53 6.80
CA PHE A 15 -7.79 8.64 5.56
C PHE A 15 -8.56 7.34 5.24
N ARG A 16 -7.98 6.17 5.52
CA ARG A 16 -8.65 4.85 5.39
C ARG A 16 -9.90 4.75 6.25
N ILE A 17 -9.80 5.23 7.50
CA ILE A 17 -10.93 5.29 8.43
C ILE A 17 -12.00 6.25 7.88
N GLY A 18 -11.60 7.44 7.44
CA GLY A 18 -12.52 8.41 6.84
C GLY A 18 -13.26 7.87 5.61
N LEU A 19 -12.55 7.20 4.70
CA LEU A 19 -13.15 6.53 3.54
C LEU A 19 -14.14 5.44 3.95
N SER A 20 -13.79 4.66 4.99
CA SER A 20 -14.68 3.63 5.51
C SER A 20 -15.99 4.21 6.05
N MET A 21 -15.97 5.42 6.63
CA MET A 21 -17.19 6.09 7.10
C MET A 21 -18.14 6.49 5.97
N VAL A 22 -17.62 6.71 4.76
CA VAL A 22 -18.41 7.05 3.57
C VAL A 22 -18.68 5.84 2.66
N GLY A 23 -18.48 4.62 3.18
CA GLY A 23 -18.77 3.36 2.48
C GLY A 23 -17.69 2.88 1.53
N PHE A 24 -16.50 3.50 1.52
CA PHE A 24 -15.36 3.06 0.73
C PHE A 24 -14.38 2.27 1.60
N HIS A 25 -14.39 0.95 1.42
CA HIS A 25 -13.56 0.03 2.20
C HIS A 25 -12.36 -0.44 1.38
N LEU A 26 -11.19 0.13 1.68
CA LEU A 26 -9.90 -0.32 1.17
C LEU A 26 -9.07 -0.88 2.34
N ASP A 27 -8.27 -1.90 2.05
CA ASP A 27 -7.18 -2.27 2.93
C ASP A 27 -6.07 -1.19 2.89
N TYR A 28 -5.07 -1.33 3.76
CA TYR A 28 -4.05 -0.29 3.92
C TYR A 28 -3.21 -0.17 2.64
N GLU A 29 -2.79 -1.31 2.10
CA GLU A 29 -1.99 -1.39 0.89
C GLU A 29 -2.75 -0.86 -0.33
N GLY A 30 -4.03 -1.18 -0.47
CA GLY A 30 -4.88 -0.68 -1.55
C GLY A 30 -5.14 0.82 -1.46
N LEU A 31 -5.25 1.38 -0.24
CA LEU A 31 -5.32 2.83 -0.08
C LEU A 31 -4.01 3.52 -0.49
N GLU A 32 -2.87 2.95 -0.13
CA GLU A 32 -1.56 3.47 -0.56
C GLU A 32 -1.45 3.47 -2.09
N LEU A 33 -1.87 2.37 -2.74
CA LEU A 33 -1.91 2.27 -4.21
C LEU A 33 -2.84 3.33 -4.82
N PHE A 34 -4.02 3.53 -4.24
CA PHE A 34 -4.97 4.54 -4.70
C PHE A 34 -4.37 5.95 -4.67
N LEU A 35 -3.68 6.31 -3.59
CA LEU A 35 -3.00 7.59 -3.45
C LEU A 35 -1.85 7.74 -4.45
N ASP A 36 -1.05 6.68 -4.65
CA ASP A 36 0.03 6.65 -5.65
C ASP A 36 -0.52 6.88 -7.07
N VAL A 37 -1.64 6.22 -7.42
CA VAL A 37 -2.34 6.42 -8.71
C VAL A 37 -2.87 7.85 -8.83
N GLN A 38 -3.53 8.39 -7.79
CA GLN A 38 -4.04 9.76 -7.80
C GLN A 38 -2.90 10.77 -8.06
N PHE A 39 -1.76 10.58 -7.39
CA PHE A 39 -0.57 11.42 -7.58
C PHE A 39 -0.02 11.30 -9.01
N ALA A 40 0.10 10.07 -9.53
CA ALA A 40 0.61 9.83 -10.89
C ALA A 40 -0.29 10.47 -11.96
N VAL A 41 -1.61 10.30 -11.85
CA VAL A 41 -2.60 10.91 -12.76
C VAL A 41 -2.50 12.43 -12.74
N LYS A 42 -2.37 13.02 -11.55
CA LYS A 42 -2.19 14.48 -11.39
C LYS A 42 -0.87 14.96 -12.01
N LYS A 43 0.23 14.25 -11.75
CA LYS A 43 1.57 14.59 -12.25
C LYS A 43 1.66 14.53 -13.77
N LEU A 44 1.01 13.55 -14.39
CA LEU A 44 0.98 13.38 -15.84
C LEU A 44 -0.12 14.21 -16.53
N SER A 45 -0.83 15.07 -15.79
CA SER A 45 -1.90 15.94 -16.31
C SER A 45 -2.93 15.18 -17.15
N GLY A 46 -3.32 13.98 -16.70
CA GLY A 46 -4.27 13.12 -17.41
C GLY A 46 -3.71 12.33 -18.60
N LYS A 47 -2.41 12.42 -18.90
CA LYS A 47 -1.73 11.55 -19.88
C LYS A 47 -1.27 10.21 -19.28
N PHE A 48 -1.87 9.81 -18.17
CA PHE A 48 -1.57 8.55 -17.50
C PHE A 48 -1.94 7.38 -18.42
N SER A 49 -0.97 6.53 -18.71
CA SER A 49 -1.11 5.42 -19.65
C SER A 49 -1.23 4.07 -18.95
N ILE A 50 -1.53 3.03 -19.74
CA ILE A 50 -1.54 1.64 -19.25
C ILE A 50 -0.13 1.20 -18.81
N ASP A 51 0.92 1.67 -19.47
CA ASP A 51 2.30 1.34 -19.13
C ASP A 51 2.69 1.97 -17.78
N ASP A 52 2.23 3.19 -17.52
CA ASP A 52 2.39 3.85 -16.21
C ASP A 52 1.65 3.07 -15.11
N ALA A 53 0.41 2.64 -15.40
CA ALA A 53 -0.39 1.84 -14.47
C ALA A 53 0.31 0.51 -14.13
N SER A 54 0.78 -0.20 -15.15
CA SER A 54 1.47 -1.49 -15.02
C SER A 54 2.76 -1.35 -14.23
N SER A 55 3.54 -0.30 -14.50
CA SER A 55 4.78 -0.01 -13.78
C SER A 55 4.51 0.32 -12.30
N LEU A 56 3.45 1.09 -12.03
CA LEU A 56 3.06 1.49 -10.68
C LEU A 56 2.57 0.29 -9.87
N GLU A 57 1.71 -0.56 -10.45
CA GLU A 57 1.24 -1.80 -9.83
C GLU A 57 2.40 -2.75 -9.52
N PHE A 58 3.32 -2.95 -10.48
CA PHE A 58 4.49 -3.81 -10.27
C PHE A 58 5.36 -3.31 -9.10
N ASN A 59 5.67 -2.01 -9.07
CA ASN A 59 6.49 -1.42 -8.01
C ASN A 59 5.81 -1.50 -6.63
N TRP A 60 4.50 -1.26 -6.59
CA TRP A 60 3.70 -1.41 -5.37
C TRP A 60 3.70 -2.86 -4.87
N SER A 61 3.45 -3.83 -5.76
CA SER A 61 3.44 -5.25 -5.43
C SER A 61 4.81 -5.71 -4.91
N GLU A 62 5.89 -5.28 -5.57
CA GLU A 62 7.27 -5.58 -5.14
C GLU A 62 7.58 -5.01 -3.75
N ARG A 63 7.14 -3.79 -3.45
CA ARG A 63 7.31 -3.14 -2.14
C ARG A 63 6.65 -3.95 -1.03
N TRP A 64 5.39 -4.35 -1.23
CA TRP A 64 4.64 -5.13 -0.23
C TRP A 64 5.13 -6.56 -0.10
N ARG A 65 5.54 -7.21 -1.20
CA ARG A 65 6.19 -8.52 -1.15
C ARG A 65 7.42 -8.47 -0.24
N LYS A 66 8.31 -7.50 -0.44
CA LYS A 66 9.52 -7.32 0.38
C LYS A 66 9.20 -7.07 1.86
N TYR A 67 8.17 -6.26 2.15
CA TYR A 67 7.71 -6.03 3.52
C TYR A 67 7.25 -7.33 4.19
N TYR A 68 6.44 -8.13 3.51
CA TYR A 68 5.93 -9.38 4.06
C TYR A 68 6.98 -10.47 4.19
N ASP A 69 7.93 -10.54 3.26
CA ASP A 69 9.08 -11.45 3.38
C ASP A 69 9.96 -11.10 4.58
N LYS A 70 10.17 -9.79 4.82
CA LYS A 70 10.89 -9.32 6.02
C LYS A 70 10.16 -9.72 7.30
N ILE A 71 8.84 -9.51 7.38
CA ILE A 71 8.03 -9.90 8.54
C ILE A 71 8.11 -11.40 8.79
N LYS A 72 7.94 -12.23 7.75
CA LYS A 72 8.03 -13.68 7.88
C LYS A 72 9.39 -14.12 8.41
N LYS A 73 10.47 -13.47 7.96
CA LYS A 73 11.83 -13.78 8.42
C LYS A 73 12.04 -13.39 9.89
N GLU A 74 11.51 -12.25 10.31
CA GLU A 74 11.56 -11.81 11.72
C GLU A 74 10.77 -12.77 12.62
N GLU A 75 9.56 -13.15 12.22
CA GLU A 75 8.70 -14.06 12.98
C GLU A 75 9.24 -15.50 13.01
N GLY A 76 9.89 -15.96 11.94
CA GLY A 76 10.54 -17.28 11.91
C GLY A 76 11.78 -17.38 12.81
N ASN A 77 12.51 -16.28 12.98
CA ASN A 77 13.70 -16.24 13.85
C ASN A 77 13.36 -16.14 15.35
N GLU A 78 12.17 -15.66 15.72
CA GLU A 78 11.72 -15.58 17.12
C GLU A 78 11.33 -16.94 17.73
N ILE A 79 11.14 -17.99 16.91
CA ILE A 79 10.73 -19.34 17.36
C ILE A 79 11.95 -20.23 17.69
N GLU A 80 13.16 -19.85 17.27
CA GLU A 80 14.39 -20.63 17.45
C GLU A 80 15.24 -20.24 18.69
N ILE A 81 14.66 -19.56 19.70
CA ILE A 81 15.35 -19.18 20.95
C ILE A 81 14.69 -19.82 22.18
#